data_AF-A0A7S0GJ68-F1
#
_entry.id   AF-A0A7S0GJ68-F1
#
_cell.length_a   1.000
_cell.length_b   1.000
_cell.length_c   1.000
_cell.angle_alpha   90.00
_cell.angle_beta   90.00
_cell.angle_gamma   90.00
#
_symmetry.space_group_name_H-M   'P 1'
#
loop_
_entity.id
_entity.type
_entity.pdbx_description
1 polymer ?
#
loop_
_entity_poly.entity_id
_entity_poly.type
_entity_poly.pdbx_seq_one_letter_code
_entity_poly.pdbx_strand_id
1 'polypeptide(L)'
;VVALYDKGGYYLDTDMEIIGDAIVLAPRITLSTVYDLNHNSFFQSFLAVAPKHPMLKRNMELLIEHYRSIETNGKKKYEEHIGTHSLWDAYLEFKNLEEAKKWPIDLSLSEKMWSKEYGV
;
A
#
# COMPACT_ATOMS: atom_id res chain seq x y z
N VAL A 1 4.70 1.62 -11.00
CA VAL A 1 4.66 2.26 -9.66
C VAL A 1 5.28 3.66 -9.64
N VAL A 2 6.57 3.86 -9.95
CA VAL A 2 7.24 5.18 -9.85
C VAL A 2 6.56 6.28 -10.69
N ALA A 3 6.24 5.99 -11.95
CA ALA A 3 5.54 6.92 -12.83
C ALA A 3 4.17 7.33 -12.26
N LEU A 4 3.44 6.34 -11.74
CA LEU A 4 2.13 6.53 -11.11
C LEU A 4 2.23 7.33 -9.80
N TYR A 5 3.28 7.14 -9.01
CA TYR A 5 3.55 7.98 -7.84
C TYR A 5 3.85 9.44 -8.22
N ASP A 6 4.64 9.68 -9.28
CA ASP A 6 5.01 11.03 -9.68
C ASP A 6 3.83 11.81 -10.28
N LYS A 7 3.11 11.18 -11.21
CA LYS A 7 2.07 11.84 -12.02
C LYS A 7 0.65 11.60 -11.53
N GLY A 8 0.42 10.58 -10.70
CA GLY A 8 -0.92 10.06 -10.47
C GLY A 8 -1.50 9.43 -11.74
N GLY A 9 -2.83 9.27 -11.75
CA GLY A 9 -3.57 8.76 -12.91
C GLY A 9 -3.92 7.29 -12.76
N TYR A 10 -3.95 6.58 -13.89
CA TYR A 10 -4.40 5.19 -13.99
C TYR A 10 -3.27 4.32 -14.54
N TYR A 11 -3.11 3.15 -13.95
CA TYR A 11 -2.28 2.06 -14.43
C TYR A 11 -3.20 0.89 -14.76
N LEU A 12 -2.99 0.31 -15.94
CA LEU A 12 -3.64 -0.93 -16.39
C LEU A 12 -2.58 -1.80 -17.07
N ASP A 13 -2.64 -3.11 -16.86
CA ASP A 13 -1.83 -4.04 -17.65
C ASP A 13 -2.27 -3.99 -19.13
N THR A 14 -1.34 -4.25 -20.04
CA THR A 14 -1.58 -4.11 -21.49
C THR A 14 -2.50 -5.17 -22.07
N ASP A 15 -2.74 -6.24 -21.33
CA ASP A 15 -3.64 -7.35 -21.67
C ASP A 15 -5.05 -7.19 -21.07
N MET A 16 -5.32 -6.10 -20.36
CA MET A 16 -6.65 -5.78 -19.86
C MET A 16 -7.53 -5.20 -20.96
N GLU A 17 -8.68 -5.84 -21.21
CA GLU A 17 -9.69 -5.32 -22.12
C GLU A 17 -10.58 -4.26 -21.43
N ILE A 18 -10.73 -3.11 -22.07
CA ILE A 18 -11.59 -2.03 -21.59
C ILE A 18 -12.99 -2.25 -22.16
N ILE A 19 -13.93 -2.68 -21.30
CA ILE A 19 -15.31 -3.00 -21.69
C ILE A 19 -16.28 -1.81 -21.64
N GLY A 20 -15.81 -0.60 -21.28
CA GLY A 20 -16.66 0.58 -21.12
C GLY A 20 -15.88 1.88 -20.99
N ASP A 21 -16.59 2.98 -20.76
CA ASP A 21 -15.99 4.31 -20.67
C ASP A 21 -15.11 4.49 -19.43
N ALA A 22 -14.12 5.38 -19.55
CA ALA A 22 -13.26 5.75 -18.44
C ALA A 22 -14.08 6.40 -17.30
N ILE A 23 -13.93 5.88 -16.08
CA ILE A 23 -14.60 6.42 -14.90
C ILE A 23 -13.78 7.57 -14.32
N VAL A 24 -14.38 8.76 -14.27
CA VAL A 24 -13.83 9.89 -13.52
C VAL A 24 -14.12 9.68 -12.03
N LEU A 25 -13.07 9.47 -11.24
CA LEU A 25 -13.20 9.31 -9.80
C LEU A 25 -13.60 10.64 -9.14
N ALA A 26 -14.42 10.56 -8.08
CA ALA A 26 -14.79 11.75 -7.32
C ALA A 26 -13.54 12.42 -6.71
N PRO A 27 -13.47 13.76 -6.56
CA PRO A 27 -12.25 14.47 -6.14
C PRO A 27 -11.66 14.03 -4.79
N ARG A 28 -12.48 13.46 -3.90
CA ARG A 28 -12.06 12.94 -2.59
C ARG A 28 -11.41 11.56 -2.64
N ILE A 29 -11.47 10.87 -3.78
CA ILE A 29 -10.92 9.52 -3.95
C ILE A 29 -9.48 9.68 -4.42
N THR A 30 -8.53 9.39 -3.53
CA THR A 30 -7.10 9.51 -3.82
C THR A 30 -6.45 8.17 -4.19
N LEU A 31 -7.20 7.07 -4.07
CA LEU A 31 -6.80 5.70 -4.39
C LEU A 31 -8.03 4.89 -4.82
N SER A 32 -7.91 4.13 -5.90
CA SER A 32 -8.87 3.11 -6.32
C SER A 32 -8.10 1.90 -6.87
N THR A 33 -8.44 0.71 -6.39
CA THR A 33 -7.81 -0.55 -6.77
C THR A 33 -8.84 -1.67 -6.61
N VAL A 34 -8.55 -2.84 -7.15
CA VAL A 34 -9.41 -4.02 -7.04
C VAL A 34 -8.97 -4.88 -5.86
N TYR A 35 -9.90 -5.21 -4.97
CA TYR A 35 -9.66 -6.15 -3.87
C TYR A 35 -9.84 -7.58 -4.36
N ASP A 36 -8.82 -8.42 -4.16
CA ASP A 36 -8.87 -9.85 -4.43
C ASP A 36 -9.32 -10.59 -3.17
N LEU A 37 -10.58 -11.04 -3.20
CA LEU A 37 -11.22 -11.77 -2.11
C LEU A 37 -10.56 -13.12 -1.82
N ASN A 38 -9.95 -13.75 -2.81
CA ASN A 38 -9.39 -15.10 -2.66
C ASN A 38 -8.05 -15.06 -1.93
N HIS A 39 -7.27 -14.00 -2.17
CA HIS A 39 -5.90 -13.88 -1.65
C HIS A 39 -5.77 -12.83 -0.54
N ASN A 40 -6.87 -12.21 -0.12
CA ASN A 40 -6.88 -11.08 0.83
C ASN A 40 -5.82 -10.02 0.46
N SER A 41 -5.79 -9.63 -0.81
CA SER A 41 -4.77 -8.73 -1.35
C SER A 41 -5.35 -7.82 -2.44
N PHE A 42 -4.50 -7.16 -3.23
CA PHE A 42 -4.94 -6.38 -4.37
C PHE A 42 -4.60 -7.06 -5.69
N PHE A 43 -5.54 -6.99 -6.63
CA PHE A 43 -5.30 -7.36 -8.01
C PHE A 43 -4.48 -6.25 -8.69
N GLN A 44 -3.29 -6.58 -9.20
CA GLN A 44 -2.31 -5.58 -9.64
C GLN A 44 -2.44 -5.11 -11.09
N SER A 45 -3.39 -5.63 -11.85
CA SER A 45 -3.59 -5.21 -13.24
C SER A 45 -4.41 -3.92 -13.40
N PHE A 46 -4.87 -3.32 -12.29
CA PHE A 46 -5.51 -2.01 -12.27
C PHE A 46 -5.15 -1.24 -11.00
N LEU A 47 -4.76 0.03 -11.15
CA LEU A 47 -4.55 0.94 -10.04
C LEU A 47 -4.78 2.39 -10.47
N ALA A 48 -5.58 3.14 -9.72
CA ALA A 48 -5.74 4.57 -9.90
C ALA A 48 -5.37 5.32 -8.62
N VAL A 49 -4.64 6.42 -8.75
CA VAL A 49 -4.09 7.11 -7.57
C VAL A 49 -3.83 8.59 -7.83
N ALA A 50 -3.96 9.39 -6.77
CA ALA A 50 -3.50 10.77 -6.77
C ALA A 50 -1.96 10.84 -6.84
N PRO A 51 -1.39 11.89 -7.44
CA PRO A 51 0.06 12.10 -7.41
C PRO A 51 0.57 12.19 -5.97
N LYS A 52 1.77 11.67 -5.74
CA LYS A 52 2.48 11.67 -4.46
C LYS A 52 1.76 10.97 -3.30
N HIS A 53 0.89 10.00 -3.60
CA HIS A 53 0.11 9.30 -2.57
C HIS A 53 1.01 8.57 -1.55
N PRO A 54 0.79 8.73 -0.22
CA PRO A 54 1.62 8.14 0.82
C PRO A 54 1.71 6.60 0.75
N MET A 55 0.59 5.92 0.47
CA MET A 55 0.58 4.47 0.30
C MET A 55 1.55 4.01 -0.80
N LEU A 56 1.64 4.70 -1.94
CA LEU A 56 2.61 4.33 -2.98
C LEU A 56 4.05 4.64 -2.63
N LYS A 57 4.29 5.72 -1.88
CA LYS A 57 5.61 5.98 -1.31
C LYS A 57 6.06 4.81 -0.44
N ARG A 58 5.19 4.39 0.49
CA ARG A 58 5.48 3.28 1.41
C ARG A 58 5.67 1.95 0.67
N ASN A 59 4.85 1.68 -0.34
CA ASN A 59 5.04 0.52 -1.22
C ASN A 59 6.46 0.48 -1.83
N MET A 60 6.93 1.60 -2.38
CA MET A 60 8.29 1.68 -2.93
C MET A 60 9.37 1.48 -1.87
N GLU A 61 9.19 2.00 -0.66
CA GLU A 61 10.10 1.77 0.47
C GLU A 61 10.15 0.28 0.85
N LEU A 62 9.00 -0.39 0.93
CA LEU A 62 8.92 -1.83 1.19
C LEU A 62 9.61 -2.67 0.11
N LEU A 63 9.50 -2.27 -1.16
CA LEU A 63 10.24 -2.90 -2.26
C LEU A 63 11.76 -2.74 -2.07
N ILE A 64 12.22 -1.53 -1.74
CA ILE A 64 13.65 -1.25 -1.48
C ILE A 64 14.15 -2.06 -0.28
N GLU A 65 13.39 -2.11 0.82
CA GLU A 65 13.71 -2.91 2.01
C GLU A 65 13.86 -4.40 1.66
N HIS A 66 12.95 -4.94 0.85
CA HIS A 66 13.01 -6.32 0.41
C HIS A 66 14.28 -6.62 -0.40
N TYR A 67 14.62 -5.80 -1.39
CA TYR A 67 15.81 -6.04 -2.20
C TYR A 67 17.10 -5.90 -1.37
N ARG A 68 17.14 -4.92 -0.46
CA ARG A 68 18.27 -4.77 0.49
C ARG A 68 18.39 -5.95 1.45
N SER A 69 17.28 -6.55 1.90
CA SER A 69 17.36 -7.73 2.78
C SER A 69 18.01 -8.90 2.04
N ILE A 70 17.64 -9.13 0.78
CA ILE A 70 18.27 -10.16 -0.05
C ILE A 70 19.77 -9.91 -0.19
N GLU A 71 20.19 -8.69 -0.50
CA GLU A 71 21.61 -8.34 -0.67
C GLU A 71 22.42 -8.51 0.62
N THR A 72 21.84 -8.13 1.77
CA THR A 72 22.58 -8.07 3.04
C THR A 72 22.61 -9.39 3.79
N ASN A 73 21.54 -10.17 3.74
CA ASN A 73 21.40 -11.37 4.58
C ASN A 73 20.81 -12.58 3.84
N GLY A 74 20.62 -12.48 2.52
CA GLY A 74 20.08 -13.57 1.70
C GLY A 74 18.63 -13.93 1.99
N LYS A 75 17.93 -13.17 2.85
CA LYS A 75 16.53 -13.45 3.21
C LYS A 75 15.60 -12.64 2.34
N LYS A 76 14.59 -13.34 1.82
CA LYS A 76 13.43 -12.72 1.17
C LYS A 76 12.36 -12.45 2.22
N LYS A 77 11.84 -11.22 2.25
CA LYS A 77 10.60 -10.92 3.01
C LYS A 77 9.37 -11.51 2.32
N TYR A 78 9.39 -11.58 0.99
CA TYR A 78 8.30 -12.07 0.15
C TYR A 78 8.85 -13.15 -0.78
N GLU A 79 8.27 -14.35 -0.79
CA GLU A 79 8.76 -15.44 -1.64
C GLU A 79 8.37 -15.25 -3.10
N GLU A 80 7.14 -14.79 -3.35
CA GLU A 80 6.54 -14.56 -4.67
C GLU A 80 5.67 -13.31 -4.65
N HIS A 81 5.22 -12.84 -5.82
CA HIS A 81 4.27 -11.74 -5.97
C HIS A 81 4.57 -10.50 -5.11
N ILE A 82 5.85 -10.13 -5.03
CA ILE A 82 6.35 -9.02 -4.21
C ILE A 82 5.52 -7.74 -4.39
N GLY A 83 5.15 -7.43 -5.63
CA GLY A 83 4.33 -6.26 -5.93
C GLY A 83 3.01 -6.28 -5.16
N THR A 84 2.28 -7.39 -5.22
CA THR A 84 0.97 -7.56 -4.58
C THR A 84 1.06 -7.43 -3.07
N HIS A 85 2.01 -8.13 -2.47
CA HIS A 85 2.17 -8.14 -1.02
C HIS A 85 2.65 -6.79 -0.48
N SER A 86 3.64 -6.16 -1.11
CA SER A 86 4.14 -4.84 -0.69
C SER A 86 3.07 -3.74 -0.82
N LEU A 87 2.24 -3.80 -1.86
CA LEU A 87 1.12 -2.87 -2.03
C LEU A 87 0.04 -3.07 -0.97
N TRP A 88 -0.28 -4.33 -0.65
CA TRP A 88 -1.25 -4.67 0.38
C TRP A 88 -0.77 -4.25 1.78
N ASP A 89 0.47 -4.56 2.13
CA ASP A 89 1.10 -4.15 3.40
C ASP A 89 1.08 -2.61 3.55
N ALA A 90 1.47 -1.89 2.49
CA ALA A 90 1.42 -0.43 2.48
C ALA A 90 0.00 0.13 2.68
N TYR A 91 -1.02 -0.55 2.15
CA TYR A 91 -2.41 -0.18 2.39
C TYR A 91 -2.86 -0.44 3.82
N LEU A 92 -2.51 -1.59 4.41
CA LEU A 92 -2.85 -1.88 5.80
C LEU A 92 -2.22 -0.84 6.75
N GLU A 93 -0.95 -0.51 6.54
CA GLU A 93 -0.29 0.57 7.29
C GLU A 93 -0.99 1.91 7.10
N PHE A 94 -1.32 2.28 5.86
CA PHE A 94 -2.00 3.54 5.55
C PHE A 94 -3.41 3.62 6.16
N LYS A 95 -4.19 2.55 6.07
CA LYS A 95 -5.54 2.44 6.64
C LYS A 95 -5.48 2.60 8.15
N ASN A 96 -4.56 1.92 8.83
CA ASN A 96 -4.40 2.02 10.27
C ASN A 96 -4.00 3.44 10.71
N LEU A 97 -3.16 4.14 9.93
CA LEU A 97 -2.82 5.55 10.19
C LEU A 97 -4.05 6.46 10.06
N GLU A 98 -4.88 6.26 9.03
CA GLU A 98 -6.11 7.05 8.86
C GLU A 98 -7.15 6.72 9.93
N GLU A 99 -7.23 5.47 10.39
CA GLU A 99 -8.06 5.09 11.53
C GLU A 99 -7.54 5.71 12.83
N ALA A 100 -6.23 5.68 13.07
CA ALA A 100 -5.61 6.32 14.23
C ALA A 100 -5.82 7.85 14.24
N LYS A 101 -5.76 8.53 13.09
CA LYS A 101 -6.04 9.98 13.01
C LYS A 101 -7.49 10.35 13.33
N LYS A 102 -8.45 9.44 13.14
CA LYS A 102 -9.86 9.66 13.49
C LYS A 102 -10.10 9.69 15.00
N TRP A 103 -9.17 9.14 15.78
CA TRP A 103 -9.21 9.15 17.23
C TRP A 103 -8.05 10.01 17.73
N PRO A 104 -8.28 11.22 18.27
CA PRO A 104 -7.21 12.02 18.83
C PRO A 104 -6.78 11.38 20.16
N ILE A 105 -6.06 10.27 20.08
CA ILE A 105 -5.47 9.61 21.23
C ILE A 105 -4.08 10.22 21.39
N ASP A 106 -3.86 10.79 22.57
CA ASP A 106 -2.54 11.11 23.08
C ASP A 106 -1.67 9.84 23.04
N LEU A 107 -0.73 9.79 22.09
CA LEU A 107 0.15 8.65 21.83
C LEU A 107 1.07 8.31 23.03
N SER A 108 1.15 9.18 24.04
CA SER A 108 1.83 8.87 25.31
C SER A 108 1.14 7.77 26.12
N LEU A 109 -0.15 7.51 25.87
CA LEU A 109 -0.90 6.41 26.48
C LEU A 109 -0.66 5.07 25.78
N SER A 110 -0.45 5.06 24.46
CA SER A 110 -0.16 3.82 23.72
C SER A 110 1.24 3.27 24.03
N GLU A 111 2.24 4.13 24.23
CA GLU A 111 3.59 3.71 24.64
C GLU A 111 3.60 3.03 26.02
N LYS A 112 2.76 3.50 26.95
CA LYS A 112 2.56 2.89 28.27
C LYS A 112 1.78 1.57 28.24
N MET A 113 0.92 1.37 27.24
CA MET A 113 0.20 0.10 27.07
C MET A 113 1.10 -0.97 26.43
N TRP A 114 1.87 -0.62 25.40
CA TRP A 114 2.76 -1.57 24.71
C TRP A 114 3.89 -2.10 25.61
N SER A 115 4.48 -1.25 26.45
CA SER A 115 5.52 -1.66 27.43
C SER A 115 4.99 -2.61 28.50
N LYS A 116 3.72 -2.45 28.90
CA LYS A 116 3.10 -3.26 29.97
C LYS A 116 2.64 -4.64 29.48
N GLU A 117 2.32 -4.78 28.20
CA GLU A 117 1.77 -6.02 27.63
C GLU A 117 2.85 -6.91 26.98
N TYR A 118 3.99 -6.35 26.57
CA TYR A 118 5.08 -7.09 25.91
C TYR A 118 6.45 -7.00 26.58
N GLY A 119 6.56 -6.38 27.77
CA GLY A 119 7.75 -6.46 28.61
C GLY A 119 9.02 -5.90 27.97
N VAL A 120 8.96 -4.68 27.45
CA VAL A 120 10.15 -3.84 27.20
C VAL A 120 10.06 -2.60 28.06
#